data_AF-A0A931KVB8-F1
#
_entry.id   AF-A0A931KVB8-F1
#
_cell.length_a   1.000
_cell.length_b   1.000
_cell.length_c   1.000
_cell.angle_alpha   90.00
_cell.angle_beta   90.00
_cell.angle_gamma   90.00
#
_symmetry.space_group_name_H-M   'P 1'
#
loop_
_entity.id
_entity.type
_entity.pdbx_description
1 polymer ?
#
loop_
_entity_poly.entity_id
_entity_poly.type
_entity_poly.pdbx_seq_one_letter_code
_entity_poly.pdbx_strand_id
1 'polypeptide(L)'
;MDILLLLQLVIAHITGDFLLQHKYWIEDRRKKHYNSGYLYLHAGIVALLTLVLTGTDRWFIVLIIFVTHILIDLWKSYRLDTSIYFIIDQFLHFLVIAVCWWFSFYTFGTLKEAWVSFISDKDALLLFMCFILITWPASITIAQLTKKWRDRIDKSEDLSDAGKWIGMIERILIVVLVLRGQYTAIGFLVAAKGFIRFKEEEMSPVKAEYLLIGTLLSFSFAILTGLILMV
;
A
#
# COMPACT_ATOMS: atom_id res chain seq x y z
N MET A 1 -17.53 -10.78 14.96
CA MET A 1 -17.27 -10.10 13.67
C MET A 1 -16.68 -11.15 12.76
N ASP A 2 -17.39 -11.58 11.72
CA ASP A 2 -16.90 -12.69 10.90
C ASP A 2 -15.91 -12.18 9.86
N ILE A 3 -14.64 -12.14 10.28
CA ILE A 3 -13.49 -11.83 9.42
C ILE A 3 -13.45 -12.78 8.22
N LEU A 4 -14.06 -13.97 8.32
CA LEU A 4 -14.14 -14.94 7.23
C LEU A 4 -14.77 -14.33 5.97
N LEU A 5 -15.88 -13.60 6.09
CA LEU A 5 -16.53 -12.99 4.92
C LEU A 5 -15.60 -11.98 4.26
N LEU A 6 -14.94 -11.11 5.04
CA LEU A 6 -14.01 -10.13 4.49
C LEU A 6 -12.86 -10.83 3.74
N LEU A 7 -12.29 -11.88 4.33
CA LEU A 7 -11.22 -12.66 3.71
C LEU A 7 -11.70 -13.33 2.41
N GLN A 8 -12.88 -13.94 2.39
CA GLN A 8 -13.46 -14.55 1.20
C GLN A 8 -13.61 -13.54 0.05
N LEU A 9 -14.15 -12.34 0.34
CA LEU A 9 -14.32 -11.28 -0.64
C LEU A 9 -12.97 -10.74 -1.15
N VAL A 10 -12.00 -10.53 -0.25
CA VAL A 10 -10.64 -10.09 -0.62
C VAL A 10 -9.91 -11.14 -1.47
N ILE A 11 -10.04 -12.43 -1.13
CA ILE A 11 -9.45 -13.52 -1.92
C ILE A 11 -10.08 -13.58 -3.30
N ALA A 12 -11.41 -13.45 -3.41
CA ALA A 12 -12.10 -13.42 -4.70
C ALA A 12 -11.57 -12.29 -5.59
N HIS A 13 -11.45 -11.08 -5.02
CA HIS A 13 -10.91 -9.90 -5.70
C HIS A 13 -9.47 -10.09 -6.15
N ILE A 14 -8.57 -10.44 -5.22
CA ILE A 14 -7.13 -10.60 -5.53
C ILE A 14 -6.94 -11.69 -6.60
N THR A 15 -7.66 -12.81 -6.48
CA THR A 15 -7.57 -13.90 -7.46
C THR A 15 -8.09 -13.45 -8.83
N GLY A 16 -9.21 -12.74 -8.87
CA GLY A 16 -9.75 -12.20 -10.12
C GLY A 16 -8.79 -11.21 -10.78
N ASP A 17 -8.50 -10.10 -10.11
CA ASP A 17 -7.79 -8.94 -10.66
C ASP A 17 -6.29 -9.18 -10.90
N PHE A 18 -5.62 -9.99 -10.07
CA PHE A 18 -4.16 -10.15 -10.16
C PHE A 18 -3.72 -11.50 -10.72
N LEU A 19 -4.48 -12.57 -10.49
CA LEU A 19 -4.10 -13.91 -10.96
C LEU A 19 -4.77 -14.25 -12.30
N LEU A 20 -6.06 -13.95 -12.47
CA LEU A 20 -6.84 -14.38 -13.63
C LEU A 20 -7.00 -13.29 -14.70
N GLN A 21 -6.77 -12.01 -14.38
CA GLN A 21 -6.88 -10.92 -15.36
C GLN A 21 -5.69 -10.93 -16.32
N HIS A 22 -5.94 -11.28 -17.58
CA HIS A 22 -4.90 -11.34 -18.61
C HIS A 22 -4.61 -9.95 -19.19
N LYS A 23 -3.34 -9.65 -19.51
CA LYS A 23 -2.93 -8.36 -20.14
C LYS A 23 -3.73 -8.02 -21.40
N TYR A 24 -4.01 -9.03 -22.23
CA TYR A 24 -4.82 -8.87 -23.44
C TYR A 24 -6.25 -8.36 -23.15
N TRP A 25 -6.87 -8.80 -22.04
CA TRP A 25 -8.20 -8.33 -21.64
C TRP A 25 -8.19 -6.85 -21.27
N ILE A 26 -7.13 -6.42 -20.58
CA ILE A 26 -6.92 -5.02 -20.20
C ILE A 26 -6.74 -4.17 -21.46
N GLU A 27 -5.93 -4.61 -22.42
CA GLU A 27 -5.72 -3.91 -23.68
C GLU A 27 -6.99 -3.82 -24.53
N ASP A 28 -7.77 -4.90 -24.64
CA ASP A 28 -9.04 -4.91 -25.35
C ASP A 28 -10.06 -3.97 -24.68
N ARG A 29 -10.17 -4.03 -23.35
CA ARG A 29 -11.02 -3.12 -22.55
C ARG A 29 -10.63 -1.66 -22.74
N ARG A 30 -9.34 -1.33 -22.79
CA ARG A 30 -8.89 0.05 -23.02
C ARG A 30 -9.17 0.55 -24.44
N LYS A 31 -9.24 -0.34 -25.43
CA LYS A 31 -9.55 0.02 -26.83
C LYS A 31 -11.04 0.11 -27.11
N LYS A 32 -11.84 -0.81 -26.54
CA LYS A 32 -13.28 -0.96 -26.84
C LYS A 32 -14.19 -0.42 -25.75
N HIS A 33 -13.66 -0.13 -24.56
CA HIS A 33 -14.42 0.36 -23.40
C HIS A 33 -15.65 -0.51 -23.11
N TYR A 34 -16.85 0.08 -23.11
CA TYR A 34 -18.12 -0.62 -22.86
C TYR A 34 -18.43 -1.72 -23.89
N ASN A 35 -17.82 -1.67 -25.08
CA ASN A 35 -17.96 -2.70 -26.12
C ASN A 35 -17.01 -3.89 -25.95
N SER A 36 -16.14 -3.88 -24.92
CA SER A 36 -15.25 -5.01 -24.65
C SER A 36 -16.02 -6.16 -23.98
N GLY A 37 -16.10 -7.30 -24.65
CA GLY A 37 -16.64 -8.52 -24.04
C GLY A 37 -15.82 -8.98 -22.82
N TYR A 38 -14.52 -8.70 -22.80
CA TYR A 38 -13.62 -9.09 -21.71
C TYR A 38 -13.87 -8.30 -20.42
N LEU A 39 -14.46 -7.10 -20.50
CA LEU A 39 -14.93 -6.35 -19.32
C LEU A 39 -15.95 -7.18 -18.53
N TYR A 40 -16.99 -7.68 -19.22
CA TYR A 40 -18.07 -8.43 -18.60
C TYR A 40 -17.65 -9.85 -18.22
N LEU A 41 -16.78 -10.48 -19.03
CA LEU A 41 -16.21 -11.79 -18.70
C LEU A 41 -15.39 -11.72 -17.40
N HIS A 42 -14.52 -10.72 -17.28
CA HIS A 42 -13.70 -10.52 -16.08
C HIS A 42 -14.55 -10.30 -14.83
N ALA A 43 -15.51 -9.38 -14.90
CA ALA A 43 -16.44 -9.15 -13.79
C ALA A 43 -17.25 -10.41 -13.44
N GLY A 44 -17.64 -11.20 -14.46
CA GLY A 44 -18.34 -12.48 -14.25
C GLY A 44 -17.48 -13.51 -13.52
N ILE A 45 -16.17 -13.57 -13.82
CA ILE A 45 -15.22 -14.43 -13.10
C ILE A 45 -15.09 -13.99 -11.64
N VAL A 46 -14.93 -12.69 -11.37
CA VAL A 46 -14.85 -12.16 -9.99
C VAL A 46 -16.14 -12.47 -9.22
N ALA A 47 -17.30 -12.30 -9.85
CA ALA A 47 -18.60 -12.62 -9.26
C ALA A 47 -18.75 -14.13 -8.98
N LEU A 48 -18.31 -14.99 -9.91
CA LEU A 48 -18.31 -16.44 -9.70
C LEU A 48 -17.39 -16.86 -8.56
N LEU A 49 -16.18 -16.31 -8.49
CA LEU A 49 -15.26 -16.55 -7.38
C LEU A 49 -15.86 -16.11 -6.04
N THR A 50 -16.52 -14.95 -6.03
CA THR A 50 -17.25 -14.46 -4.87
C THR A 50 -18.33 -15.46 -4.46
N LEU A 51 -19.18 -15.89 -5.40
CA LEU A 51 -20.26 -16.85 -5.14
C LEU A 51 -19.74 -18.17 -4.57
N VAL A 52 -18.68 -18.73 -5.16
CA VAL A 52 -18.07 -19.98 -4.72
C VAL A 52 -17.50 -19.86 -3.30
N LEU A 53 -16.86 -18.73 -2.98
CA LEU A 53 -16.24 -18.54 -1.68
C LEU A 53 -17.24 -18.15 -0.59
N THR A 54 -18.27 -17.36 -0.89
CA THR A 54 -19.23 -16.86 0.11
C THR A 54 -20.48 -17.72 0.27
N GLY A 55 -20.70 -18.67 -0.65
CA GLY A 55 -21.92 -19.47 -0.73
C GLY A 55 -23.11 -18.72 -1.35
N THR A 56 -24.22 -19.44 -1.55
CA THR A 56 -25.43 -18.95 -2.23
C THR A 56 -26.30 -18.03 -1.37
N ASP A 57 -26.19 -18.12 -0.05
CA ASP A 57 -27.05 -17.39 0.88
C ASP A 57 -26.86 -15.87 0.80
N ARG A 58 -25.71 -15.42 0.27
CA ARG A 58 -25.33 -14.02 0.12
C ARG A 58 -25.31 -13.57 -1.34
N TRP A 59 -26.25 -14.07 -2.15
CA TRP A 59 -26.33 -13.78 -3.59
C TRP A 59 -26.35 -12.28 -3.94
N PHE A 60 -26.90 -11.44 -3.06
CA PHE A 60 -26.94 -9.99 -3.25
C PHE A 60 -25.53 -9.36 -3.26
N ILE A 61 -24.58 -9.89 -2.49
CA ILE A 61 -23.18 -9.40 -2.48
C ILE A 61 -22.52 -9.68 -3.82
N VAL A 62 -22.77 -10.88 -4.38
CA VAL A 62 -22.26 -11.29 -5.70
C VAL A 62 -22.75 -10.32 -6.78
N LEU A 63 -24.03 -9.94 -6.74
CA LEU A 63 -24.61 -8.99 -7.69
C LEU A 63 -24.00 -7.59 -7.54
N ILE A 64 -23.83 -7.10 -6.31
CA ILE A 64 -23.20 -5.79 -6.05
C ILE A 64 -21.77 -5.79 -6.57
N ILE A 65 -20.97 -6.81 -6.25
CA ILE A 65 -19.58 -6.93 -6.74
C ILE A 65 -19.57 -6.98 -8.26
N PHE A 66 -20.39 -7.81 -8.89
CA PHE A 66 -20.45 -7.88 -10.36
C PHE A 66 -20.71 -6.51 -11.01
N VAL A 67 -21.74 -5.79 -10.56
CA VAL A 67 -22.12 -4.49 -11.14
C VAL A 67 -21.04 -3.45 -10.89
N THR A 68 -20.57 -3.32 -9.65
CA THR A 68 -19.56 -2.33 -9.29
C THR A 68 -18.22 -2.60 -9.97
N HIS A 69 -17.81 -3.86 -10.14
CA HIS A 69 -16.59 -4.24 -10.86
C HIS A 69 -16.64 -3.74 -12.31
N ILE A 70 -17.76 -3.96 -13.00
CA ILE A 70 -17.97 -3.44 -14.36
C ILE A 70 -17.85 -1.92 -14.38
N LEU A 71 -18.52 -1.22 -13.44
CA LEU A 71 -18.52 0.24 -13.40
C LEU A 71 -17.13 0.82 -13.13
N ILE A 72 -16.37 0.24 -12.19
CA ILE A 72 -15.02 0.69 -11.84
C ILE A 72 -14.04 0.41 -12.98
N ASP A 73 -14.02 -0.81 -13.52
CA ASP A 73 -13.15 -1.16 -14.64
C ASP A 73 -13.48 -0.37 -15.91
N LEU A 74 -14.76 -0.10 -16.16
CA LEU A 74 -15.20 0.76 -17.26
C LEU A 74 -14.70 2.18 -17.06
N TRP A 75 -14.90 2.77 -15.86
CA TRP A 75 -14.37 4.09 -15.53
C TRP A 75 -12.85 4.15 -15.71
N LYS A 76 -12.12 3.14 -15.23
CA LYS A 76 -10.65 3.03 -15.38
C LYS A 76 -10.25 2.95 -16.84
N SER A 77 -11.03 2.27 -17.69
CA SER A 77 -10.70 2.12 -19.12
C SER A 77 -10.57 3.44 -19.88
N TYR A 78 -11.23 4.51 -19.41
CA TYR A 78 -11.16 5.87 -19.96
C TYR A 78 -10.03 6.72 -19.36
N ARG A 79 -9.21 6.17 -18.47
CA ARG A 79 -8.12 6.89 -17.80
C ARG A 79 -6.75 6.57 -18.41
N LEU A 80 -5.79 7.43 -18.09
CA LEU A 80 -4.39 7.22 -18.44
C LEU A 80 -3.84 6.02 -17.70
N ASP A 81 -2.88 5.34 -18.32
CA ASP A 81 -2.19 4.20 -17.73
C ASP A 81 -1.07 4.70 -16.80
N THR A 82 -1.46 5.09 -15.59
CA THR A 82 -0.54 5.59 -14.55
C THR A 82 -0.78 4.87 -13.24
N SER A 83 0.26 4.79 -12.40
CA SER A 83 0.18 4.17 -11.08
C SER A 83 -0.88 4.80 -10.18
N ILE A 84 -1.19 6.09 -10.37
CA ILE A 84 -2.24 6.79 -9.60
C ILE A 84 -3.61 6.20 -9.92
N TYR A 85 -3.95 6.02 -11.20
CA TYR A 85 -5.24 5.43 -11.57
C TYR A 85 -5.33 3.94 -11.22
N PHE A 86 -4.20 3.23 -11.20
CA PHE A 86 -4.13 1.88 -10.67
C PHE A 86 -4.46 1.84 -9.15
N ILE A 87 -3.89 2.76 -8.36
CA ILE A 87 -4.16 2.84 -6.92
C ILE A 87 -5.63 3.22 -6.66
N ILE A 88 -6.17 4.21 -7.38
CA ILE A 88 -7.57 4.62 -7.22
C ILE A 88 -8.53 3.47 -7.58
N ASP A 89 -8.23 2.76 -8.66
CA ASP A 89 -9.00 1.58 -9.07
C ASP A 89 -9.05 0.51 -7.96
N GLN A 90 -7.90 0.13 -7.40
CA GLN A 90 -7.86 -0.86 -6.32
C GLN A 90 -8.57 -0.33 -5.07
N PHE A 91 -8.38 0.94 -4.73
CA PHE A 91 -9.09 1.56 -3.60
C PHE A 91 -10.62 1.47 -3.76
N LEU A 92 -11.16 1.74 -4.94
CA LEU A 92 -12.60 1.65 -5.20
C LEU A 92 -13.13 0.21 -5.05
N HIS A 93 -12.40 -0.79 -5.55
CA HIS A 93 -12.79 -2.20 -5.38
C HIS A 93 -12.77 -2.62 -3.89
N PHE A 94 -11.70 -2.29 -3.17
CA PHE A 94 -11.62 -2.57 -1.72
C PHE A 94 -12.68 -1.80 -0.92
N LEU A 95 -13.06 -0.60 -1.33
CA LEU A 95 -14.14 0.17 -0.73
C LEU A 95 -15.48 -0.56 -0.88
N VAL A 96 -15.80 -1.08 -2.07
CA VAL A 96 -17.02 -1.88 -2.29
C VAL A 96 -17.01 -3.12 -1.39
N ILE A 97 -15.89 -3.84 -1.31
CA ILE A 97 -15.74 -5.03 -0.45
C ILE A 97 -15.99 -4.67 1.01
N ALA A 98 -15.36 -3.60 1.50
CA ALA A 98 -15.52 -3.12 2.87
C ALA A 98 -16.97 -2.73 3.18
N VAL A 99 -17.64 -2.07 2.23
CA VAL A 99 -19.06 -1.70 2.33
C VAL A 99 -19.95 -2.95 2.38
N CYS A 100 -19.75 -3.91 1.48
CA CYS A 100 -20.52 -5.17 1.47
C CYS A 100 -20.34 -5.96 2.76
N TRP A 101 -19.10 -6.05 3.24
CA TRP A 101 -18.79 -6.70 4.51
C TRP A 101 -19.45 -5.97 5.69
N TRP A 102 -19.35 -4.65 5.75
CA TRP A 102 -19.93 -3.85 6.83
C TRP A 102 -21.45 -4.02 6.90
N PHE A 103 -22.16 -3.80 5.80
CA PHE A 103 -23.63 -3.93 5.76
C PHE A 103 -24.14 -5.34 6.04
N SER A 104 -23.29 -6.37 5.92
CA SER A 104 -23.64 -7.74 6.26
C SER A 104 -23.75 -7.98 7.77
N PHE A 105 -23.10 -7.16 8.60
CA PHE A 105 -23.02 -7.37 10.06
C PHE A 105 -23.43 -6.15 10.90
N TYR A 106 -23.50 -4.97 10.30
CA TYR A 106 -23.58 -3.70 11.00
C TYR A 106 -24.69 -2.81 10.48
N THR A 107 -25.33 -2.08 11.39
CA THR A 107 -26.26 -0.99 11.08
C THR A 107 -25.51 0.34 11.01
N PHE A 108 -26.10 1.38 10.42
CA PHE A 108 -25.45 2.69 10.30
C PHE A 108 -24.98 3.29 11.66
N GLY A 109 -25.60 2.90 12.78
CA GLY A 109 -25.22 3.37 14.13
C GLY A 109 -23.83 2.93 14.58
N THR A 110 -23.35 1.77 14.12
CA THR A 110 -22.09 1.19 14.60
C THR A 110 -20.85 1.85 14.00
N LEU A 111 -20.98 2.65 12.93
CA LEU A 111 -19.84 3.35 12.34
C LEU A 111 -19.36 4.46 13.29
N LYS A 112 -20.31 5.15 13.91
CA LYS A 112 -20.03 6.14 14.94
C LYS A 112 -19.36 5.48 16.14
N GLU A 113 -19.84 4.31 16.57
CA GLU A 113 -19.26 3.57 17.69
C GLU A 113 -17.84 3.08 17.38
N ALA A 114 -17.60 2.54 16.18
CA ALA A 114 -16.26 2.14 15.74
C ALA A 114 -15.30 3.32 15.65
N TRP A 115 -15.76 4.46 15.13
CA TRP A 115 -14.97 5.69 15.09
C TRP A 115 -14.61 6.14 16.51
N VAL A 116 -15.60 6.22 17.40
CA VAL A 116 -15.41 6.59 18.81
C VAL A 116 -14.48 5.62 19.53
N SER A 117 -14.58 4.32 19.25
CA SER A 117 -13.68 3.32 19.78
C SER A 117 -12.25 3.56 19.31
N PHE A 118 -12.03 3.80 18.01
CA PHE A 118 -10.70 4.02 17.45
C PHE A 118 -10.00 5.25 18.05
N ILE A 119 -10.71 6.37 18.20
CA ILE A 119 -10.09 7.59 18.76
C ILE A 119 -10.00 7.62 20.27
N SER A 120 -10.68 6.72 20.95
CA SER A 120 -10.55 6.55 22.39
C SER A 120 -9.47 5.53 22.73
N ASP A 121 -9.02 4.75 21.75
CA ASP A 121 -7.94 3.79 21.86
C ASP A 121 -6.59 4.49 21.70
N LYS A 122 -5.92 4.69 22.85
CA LYS A 122 -4.60 5.31 22.92
C LYS A 122 -3.58 4.56 22.05
N ASP A 123 -3.60 3.23 22.05
CA ASP A 123 -2.58 2.43 21.38
C ASP A 123 -2.79 2.47 19.85
N ALA A 124 -4.05 2.43 19.41
CA ALA A 124 -4.40 2.62 18.01
C ALA A 124 -3.99 4.01 17.51
N LEU A 125 -4.26 5.07 18.29
CA LEU A 125 -3.85 6.43 17.96
C LEU A 125 -2.33 6.61 17.96
N LEU A 126 -1.62 6.01 18.91
CA LEU A 126 -0.16 6.06 18.96
C LEU A 126 0.45 5.37 17.74
N LEU A 127 -0.04 4.18 17.37
CA LEU A 127 0.38 3.47 16.16
C LEU A 127 0.12 4.30 14.90
N PHE A 128 -1.06 4.90 14.78
CA PHE A 128 -1.42 5.75 13.64
C PHE A 128 -0.53 7.00 13.54
N MET A 129 -0.30 7.68 14.66
CA MET A 129 0.61 8.83 14.73
C MET A 129 2.03 8.43 14.30
N CYS A 130 2.56 7.32 14.81
CA CYS A 130 3.89 6.83 14.46
C CYS A 130 3.99 6.48 12.98
N PHE A 131 2.97 5.85 12.40
CA PHE A 131 2.93 5.55 10.97
C PHE A 131 2.98 6.83 10.11
N ILE A 132 2.22 7.86 10.48
CA ILE A 132 2.30 9.18 9.84
C ILE A 132 3.72 9.74 10.00
N LEU A 133 4.26 9.75 11.22
CA LEU A 133 5.56 10.34 11.55
C LEU A 133 6.71 9.73 10.73
N ILE A 134 6.77 8.40 10.61
CA ILE A 134 7.85 7.72 9.88
C ILE A 134 7.72 7.81 8.36
N THR A 135 6.56 8.16 7.82
CA THR A 135 6.38 8.25 6.37
C THR A 135 6.74 9.65 5.88
N TRP A 136 5.83 10.62 6.05
CA TRP A 136 5.95 11.93 5.44
C TRP A 136 6.84 12.90 6.23
N PRO A 137 6.62 13.16 7.54
CA PRO A 137 7.44 14.08 8.33
C PRO A 137 8.90 13.64 8.41
N ALA A 138 9.19 12.37 8.65
CA ALA A 138 10.56 11.86 8.67
C ALA A 138 11.29 12.11 7.35
N SER A 139 10.62 11.89 6.20
CA SER A 139 11.21 12.14 4.88
C SER A 139 11.58 13.62 4.70
N ILE A 140 10.72 14.54 5.14
CA ILE A 140 10.99 15.98 5.10
C ILE A 140 12.16 16.33 6.03
N THR A 141 12.13 15.87 7.28
CA THR A 141 13.18 16.16 8.26
C THR A 141 14.54 15.68 7.78
N ILE A 142 14.64 14.44 7.29
CA ILE A 142 15.89 13.90 6.75
C ILE A 142 16.35 14.70 5.54
N ALA A 143 15.44 15.08 4.63
CA ALA A 143 15.78 15.91 3.48
C ALA A 143 16.35 17.28 3.89
N GLN A 144 15.79 17.92 4.92
CA GLN A 144 16.30 19.19 5.44
C GLN A 144 17.65 19.03 6.14
N LEU A 145 17.80 18.01 6.99
CA LEU A 145 19.05 17.73 7.69
C LEU A 145 20.19 17.40 6.73
N THR A 146 19.89 16.72 5.62
CA THR A 146 20.88 16.31 4.61
C THR A 146 21.09 17.33 3.49
N LYS A 147 20.39 18.48 3.53
CA LYS A 147 20.40 19.50 2.47
C LYS A 147 21.80 19.97 2.09
N LYS A 148 22.67 20.22 3.08
CA LYS A 148 24.07 20.67 2.86
C LYS A 148 24.87 19.74 1.93
N TRP A 149 24.63 18.43 2.01
CA TRP A 149 25.28 17.44 1.15
C TRP A 149 24.53 17.27 -0.17
N ARG A 150 23.19 17.28 -0.12
CA ARG A 150 22.33 17.16 -1.32
C ARG A 150 22.62 18.26 -2.34
N ASP A 151 22.74 19.51 -1.88
CA ASP A 151 22.95 20.67 -2.77
C ASP A 151 24.32 20.64 -3.50
N ARG A 152 25.21 19.72 -3.13
CA ARG A 152 26.51 19.50 -3.76
C ARG A 152 26.54 18.32 -4.74
N ILE A 153 25.44 17.58 -4.87
CA ILE A 153 25.30 16.47 -5.82
C ILE A 153 24.81 17.04 -7.16
N ASP A 154 25.33 16.54 -8.27
CA ASP A 154 24.85 16.94 -9.60
C ASP A 154 23.36 16.57 -9.77
N LYS A 155 22.58 17.51 -10.29
CA LYS A 155 21.14 17.32 -10.53
C LYS A 155 20.85 16.23 -11.55
N SER A 156 21.80 15.93 -12.44
CA SER A 156 21.71 14.83 -13.40
C SER A 156 21.62 13.45 -12.73
N GLU A 157 22.06 13.34 -11.48
CA GLU A 157 22.05 12.11 -10.68
C GLU A 157 20.88 12.03 -9.67
N ASP A 158 19.97 13.02 -9.65
CA ASP A 158 18.95 13.15 -8.61
C ASP A 158 17.71 12.27 -8.88
N LEU A 159 17.74 11.02 -8.42
CA LEU A 159 16.57 10.13 -8.34
C LEU A 159 15.72 10.41 -7.08
N SER A 160 15.43 11.69 -6.81
CA SER A 160 14.86 12.15 -5.52
C SER A 160 13.54 11.47 -5.13
N ASP A 161 12.70 11.10 -6.10
CA ASP A 161 11.41 10.47 -5.81
C ASP A 161 11.54 8.99 -5.44
N ALA A 162 12.42 8.24 -6.10
CA ALA A 162 12.69 6.84 -5.73
C ALA A 162 13.31 6.74 -4.33
N GLY A 163 14.25 7.63 -4.00
CA GLY A 163 14.90 7.67 -2.68
C GLY A 163 13.92 7.95 -1.54
N LYS A 164 12.90 8.79 -1.76
CA LYS A 164 11.83 9.04 -0.76
C LYS A 164 11.04 7.76 -0.47
N TRP A 165 10.57 7.07 -1.50
CA TRP A 165 9.80 5.82 -1.35
C TRP A 165 10.61 4.72 -0.68
N ILE A 166 11.87 4.52 -1.11
CA ILE A 166 12.78 3.55 -0.48
C ILE A 166 12.92 3.86 1.01
N GLY A 167 13.19 5.12 1.36
CA GLY A 167 13.32 5.53 2.76
C GLY A 167 12.05 5.29 3.58
N MET A 168 10.85 5.56 3.04
CA MET A 168 9.59 5.28 3.74
C MET A 168 9.41 3.78 3.99
N ILE A 169 9.63 2.94 2.98
CA ILE A 169 9.49 1.49 3.08
C ILE A 169 10.47 0.91 4.11
N GLU A 170 11.73 1.33 4.06
CA GLU A 170 12.75 0.88 5.02
C GLU A 170 12.39 1.25 6.47
N ARG A 171 11.91 2.48 6.71
CA ARG A 171 11.53 2.89 8.07
C ARG A 171 10.31 2.11 8.58
N ILE A 172 9.31 1.85 7.74
CA ILE A 172 8.18 0.98 8.10
C ILE A 172 8.69 -0.41 8.47
N LEU A 173 9.56 -1.00 7.64
CA LEU A 173 10.14 -2.32 7.90
C LEU A 173 10.92 -2.34 9.22
N ILE A 174 11.74 -1.32 9.48
CA ILE A 174 12.49 -1.21 10.74
C ILE A 174 11.56 -1.12 11.95
N VAL A 175 10.51 -0.28 11.89
CA VAL A 175 9.53 -0.20 12.99
C VAL A 175 8.87 -1.56 13.23
N VAL A 176 8.45 -2.26 12.18
CA VAL A 176 7.87 -3.61 12.31
C VAL A 176 8.87 -4.59 12.93
N LEU A 177 10.14 -4.56 12.52
CA LEU A 177 11.17 -5.42 13.09
C LEU A 177 11.44 -5.10 14.57
N VAL A 178 11.45 -3.82 14.95
CA VAL A 178 11.56 -3.40 16.35
C VAL A 178 10.37 -3.94 17.15
N LEU A 179 9.14 -3.72 16.69
CA LEU A 179 7.92 -4.22 17.34
C LEU A 179 7.89 -5.75 17.49
N ARG A 180 8.57 -6.48 16.60
CA ARG A 180 8.73 -7.94 16.64
C ARG A 180 9.97 -8.42 17.41
N GLY A 181 10.77 -7.51 17.97
CA GLY A 181 12.03 -7.83 18.66
C GLY A 181 13.13 -8.38 17.74
N GLN A 182 13.03 -8.19 16.42
CA GLN A 182 13.93 -8.74 15.42
C GLN A 182 15.10 -7.80 15.09
N TYR A 183 15.89 -7.41 16.09
CA TYR A 183 16.99 -6.45 15.92
C TYR A 183 18.11 -6.96 15.00
N THR A 184 18.35 -8.27 14.96
CA THR A 184 19.32 -8.88 14.06
C THR A 184 18.97 -8.64 12.60
N ALA A 185 17.68 -8.71 12.24
CA ALA A 185 17.22 -8.43 10.87
C ALA A 185 17.45 -6.96 10.47
N ILE A 186 17.36 -6.02 11.42
CA ILE A 186 17.73 -4.61 11.19
C ILE A 186 19.22 -4.50 10.85
N GLY A 187 20.08 -5.20 11.59
CA GLY A 187 21.52 -5.26 11.30
C GLY A 187 21.82 -5.80 9.90
N PHE A 188 21.14 -6.86 9.47
CA PHE A 188 21.24 -7.38 8.10
C PHE A 188 20.80 -6.35 7.05
N LEU A 189 19.70 -5.63 7.29
CA LEU A 189 19.22 -4.59 6.37
C LEU A 189 20.24 -3.45 6.23
N VAL A 190 20.86 -3.03 7.34
CA VAL A 190 21.94 -2.02 7.31
C VAL A 190 23.15 -2.52 6.54
N ALA A 191 23.58 -3.76 6.81
CA ALA A 191 24.74 -4.36 6.15
C ALA A 191 24.51 -4.54 4.64
N ALA A 192 23.34 -5.03 4.23
CA ALA A 192 22.97 -5.19 2.82
C ALA A 192 23.02 -3.86 2.06
N LYS A 193 22.50 -2.80 2.66
CA LYS A 193 22.54 -1.45 2.07
C LYS A 193 23.96 -0.90 1.99
N GLY A 194 24.80 -1.17 2.99
CA GLY A 194 26.23 -0.88 2.95
C GLY A 194 26.94 -1.61 1.81
N PHE A 195 26.67 -2.90 1.63
CA PHE A 195 27.29 -3.73 0.60
C PHE A 195 26.96 -3.28 -0.83
N ILE A 196 25.69 -2.98 -1.12
CA ILE A 196 25.26 -2.47 -2.45
C ILE A 196 26.04 -1.20 -2.80
N ARG A 197 26.22 -0.33 -1.81
CA ARG A 197 26.95 0.93 -1.96
C ARG A 197 28.46 0.75 -2.16
N PHE A 198 29.08 -0.23 -1.50
CA PHE A 198 30.51 -0.54 -1.73
C PHE A 198 30.79 -1.00 -3.15
N LYS A 199 29.78 -1.52 -3.86
CA LYS A 199 29.92 -2.04 -5.22
C LYS A 199 29.66 -0.99 -6.31
N GLU A 200 29.13 0.18 -5.98
CA GLU A 200 28.97 1.29 -6.94
C GLU A 200 30.32 1.99 -7.15
N GLU A 201 31.12 1.47 -8.09
CA GLU A 201 32.46 2.01 -8.45
C GLU A 201 32.43 3.46 -8.98
N GLU A 202 31.27 3.96 -9.43
CA GLU A 202 31.10 5.29 -10.02
C GLU A 202 30.52 6.34 -9.05
N MET A 203 30.23 6.01 -7.79
CA MET A 203 29.58 6.94 -6.88
C MET A 203 30.54 8.02 -6.35
N SER A 204 30.20 9.29 -6.53
CA SER A 204 31.00 10.40 -6.00
C SER A 204 31.10 10.36 -4.45
N PRO A 205 32.24 10.78 -3.86
CA PRO A 205 32.41 10.78 -2.40
C PRO A 205 31.33 11.56 -1.65
N VAL A 206 30.87 12.68 -2.22
CA VAL A 206 29.82 13.53 -1.64
C VAL A 206 28.46 12.83 -1.63
N LYS A 207 28.12 12.11 -2.70
CA LYS A 207 26.90 11.30 -2.77
C LYS A 207 26.94 10.13 -1.80
N ALA A 208 28.13 9.53 -1.63
CA ALA A 208 28.38 8.53 -0.62
C ALA A 208 28.07 9.08 0.78
N GLU A 209 28.67 10.21 1.17
CA GLU A 209 28.41 10.84 2.47
C GLU A 209 26.92 11.17 2.68
N TYR A 210 26.28 11.77 1.69
CA TYR A 210 24.84 12.08 1.71
C TYR A 210 24.01 10.83 1.99
N LEU A 211 24.26 9.73 1.27
CA LEU A 211 23.54 8.47 1.45
C LEU A 211 23.85 7.82 2.81
N LEU A 212 25.08 7.94 3.32
CA LEU A 212 25.47 7.40 4.63
C LEU A 212 24.67 8.08 5.73
N ILE A 213 24.75 9.41 5.76
CA ILE A 213 24.15 10.24 6.80
C ILE A 213 22.63 10.13 6.71
N GLY A 214 22.07 10.19 5.50
CA GLY A 214 20.64 10.02 5.27
C GLY A 214 20.12 8.68 5.78
N THR A 215 20.83 7.59 5.51
CA THR A 215 20.45 6.25 5.96
C THR A 215 20.54 6.11 7.48
N LEU A 216 21.64 6.54 8.09
CA LEU A 216 21.83 6.47 9.55
C LEU A 216 20.77 7.29 10.30
N LEU A 217 20.49 8.52 9.84
CA LEU A 217 19.40 9.33 10.39
C LEU A 217 18.04 8.62 10.23
N SER A 218 17.76 8.05 9.05
CA SER A 218 16.51 7.34 8.78
C SER A 218 16.29 6.17 9.73
N PHE A 219 17.32 5.34 9.90
CA PHE A 219 17.25 4.16 10.75
C PHE A 219 17.16 4.53 12.22
N SER A 220 17.93 5.53 12.66
CA SER A 220 17.84 6.02 14.04
C SER A 220 16.44 6.52 14.36
N PHE A 221 15.84 7.29 13.44
CA PHE A 221 14.48 7.81 13.61
C PHE A 221 13.44 6.70 13.68
N ALA A 222 13.54 5.68 12.82
CA ALA A 222 12.65 4.52 12.82
C ALA A 222 12.81 3.66 14.08
N ILE A 223 14.04 3.40 14.52
CA ILE A 223 14.31 2.62 15.73
C ILE A 223 13.73 3.33 16.95
N LEU A 224 14.01 4.62 17.12
CA LEU A 224 13.47 5.42 18.24
C LEU A 224 11.94 5.42 18.24
N THR A 225 11.32 5.61 17.08
CA THR A 225 9.86 5.57 16.96
C THR A 225 9.31 4.20 17.34
N GLY A 226 9.95 3.11 16.88
CA GLY A 226 9.56 1.75 17.23
C GLY A 226 9.71 1.46 18.73
N LEU A 227 10.76 1.96 19.37
CA LEU A 227 10.96 1.81 20.82
C LEU A 227 9.91 2.57 21.63
N ILE A 228 9.50 3.77 21.20
CA ILE A 228 8.42 4.54 21.84
C ILE A 228 7.10 3.77 21.80
N LEU A 229 6.82 3.04 20.71
CA LEU A 229 5.62 2.21 20.58
C LEU A 229 5.63 0.96 21.49
N MET A 230 6.78 0.58 22.05
CA MET A 230 6.90 -0.58 22.93
C MET A 230 6.70 -0.26 24.42
N VAL A 231 6.58 1.03 24.77
CA VAL A 231 6.43 1.53 26.16
C VAL A 231 4.95 1.75 26.49
#